data_AF-A0AAU8K4H0-F1
#
_entry.id   AF-A0AAU8K4H0-F1
#
_cell.length_a   1.000
_cell.length_b   1.000
_cell.length_c   1.000
_cell.angle_alpha   90.00
_cell.angle_beta   90.00
_cell.angle_gamma   90.00
#
_symmetry.space_group_name_H-M   'P 1'
#
loop_
_entity.id
_entity.type
_entity.pdbx_description
1 polymer ?
#
loop_
_entity_poly.entity_id
_entity_poly.type
_entity_poly.pdbx_seq_one_letter_code
_entity_poly.pdbx_strand_id
1 'polypeptide(L)' 'MLPESPPVLTVSEVAKALRVSKPTVYRWVKDGELEAIRHGKQWSRGQAGRGGAIRIPVAVVAAKLQAIQDLIADAA' A
#
# COMPACT_ATOMS: atom_id res chain seq x y z
N MET A 1 7.55 25.25 10.89
CA MET A 1 7.31 23.80 11.11
C MET A 1 7.33 23.13 9.76
N LEU A 2 8.21 22.16 9.54
CA LEU A 2 8.11 21.28 8.37
C LEU A 2 6.91 20.34 8.59
N PRO A 3 6.10 20.01 7.58
CA PRO A 3 5.05 19.03 7.76
C PRO A 3 5.66 17.69 8.18
N GLU A 4 5.09 17.08 9.24
CA GLU A 4 5.39 15.70 9.62
C GLU A 4 5.18 14.81 8.38
N SER A 5 6.13 13.92 8.09
CA SER A 5 5.96 12.99 6.96
C SER A 5 4.73 12.11 7.21
N PRO A 6 3.89 11.86 6.21
CA PRO A 6 2.70 11.04 6.38
C PRO A 6 3.08 9.65 6.88
N PRO A 7 2.30 9.05 7.79
CA PRO A 7 2.61 7.73 8.34
C PRO A 7 2.60 6.66 7.24
N VAL A 8 3.55 5.75 7.32
CA VAL A 8 3.74 4.66 6.35
C VAL A 8 3.82 3.31 7.03
N LEU A 9 3.36 2.28 6.32
CA LEU A 9 3.40 0.88 6.74
C LEU A 9 4.36 0.08 5.87
N THR A 10 4.94 -0.96 6.44
CA THR A 10 5.66 -2.01 5.71
C THR A 10 4.68 -2.95 5.01
N VAL A 11 5.17 -3.68 4.00
CA VAL A 11 4.40 -4.73 3.32
C VAL A 11 3.79 -5.75 4.29
N SER A 12 4.51 -6.10 5.37
CA SER A 12 4.03 -7.05 6.37
C SER A 12 2.84 -6.50 7.17
N GLU A 13 2.89 -5.22 7.54
CA GLU A 13 1.80 -4.57 8.26
C GLU A 13 0.57 -4.39 7.38
N VAL A 14 0.75 -4.03 6.11
CA VAL A 14 -0.35 -3.94 5.14
C VAL A 14 -0.99 -5.31 4.90
N ALA A 15 -0.18 -6.35 4.74
CA ALA A 15 -0.68 -7.73 4.60
C ALA A 15 -1.55 -8.13 5.79
N LYS A 16 -1.12 -7.79 7.02
CA LYS A 16 -1.89 -8.04 8.24
C LYS A 16 -3.18 -7.22 8.28
N ALA A 17 -3.12 -5.92 7.96
CA ALA A 17 -4.28 -5.02 7.98
C ALA A 17 -5.36 -5.44 6.98
N LEU A 18 -4.97 -5.80 5.76
CA LEU A 18 -5.86 -6.20 4.68
C LEU A 18 -6.21 -7.69 4.67
N ARG A 19 -5.65 -8.48 5.61
CA ARG A 19 -5.82 -9.94 5.69
C ARG A 19 -5.47 -10.66 4.38
N VAL A 20 -4.39 -10.24 3.74
CA VAL A 20 -3.85 -10.86 2.52
C VAL A 20 -2.43 -11.33 2.72
N SER A 21 -1.92 -12.13 1.78
CA SER A 21 -0.52 -12.54 1.80
C SER A 21 0.42 -11.39 1.37
N LYS A 22 1.67 -11.39 1.85
CA LYS A 22 2.70 -10.42 1.40
C LYS A 22 2.89 -10.44 -0.13
N PRO A 23 2.92 -11.61 -0.81
CA PRO A 23 2.96 -11.67 -2.28
C PRO A 23 1.83 -10.89 -2.97
N THR A 24 0.60 -10.94 -2.43
CA THR A 24 -0.52 -10.14 -2.96
C THR A 24 -0.24 -8.65 -2.86
N VAL A 25 0.30 -8.18 -1.73
CA VAL A 25 0.67 -6.76 -1.57
C VAL A 25 1.78 -6.36 -2.54
N TYR A 26 2.81 -7.19 -2.69
CA TYR A 26 3.87 -6.93 -3.68
C TYR A 26 3.33 -6.87 -5.12
N ARG A 27 2.41 -7.75 -5.46
CA ARG A 27 1.74 -7.75 -6.78
C ARG A 27 0.99 -6.44 -7.00
N TRP A 28 0.17 -6.01 -6.05
CA TRP A 28 -0.56 -4.75 -6.15
C TRP A 28 0.36 -3.54 -6.31
N VAL A 29 1.47 -3.48 -5.58
CA VAL A 29 2.47 -2.41 -5.73
C VAL A 29 3.13 -2.46 -7.12
N LYS A 30 3.47 -3.66 -7.61
CA LYS A 30 4.05 -3.85 -8.95
C LYS A 30 3.08 -3.41 -10.05
N ASP A 31 1.80 -3.74 -9.89
CA ASP A 31 0.75 -3.49 -10.88
C ASP A 31 0.19 -2.07 -10.79
N GLY A 32 0.60 -1.29 -9.78
CA GLY A 32 0.18 0.09 -9.55
C GLY A 32 -1.17 0.23 -8.85
N GLU A 33 -1.76 -0.87 -8.38
CA GLU A 33 -3.01 -0.87 -7.60
C GLU A 33 -2.83 -0.34 -6.18
N LEU A 34 -1.59 -0.36 -5.68
CA LEU A 34 -1.24 0.16 -4.36
C LEU A 34 -0.04 1.08 -4.50
N GLU A 35 -0.24 2.37 -4.25
CA GLU A 35 0.85 3.33 -4.21
C GLU A 35 1.85 2.97 -3.11
N ALA A 36 3.13 3.07 -3.43
CA ALA A 36 4.20 2.83 -2.49
C ALA A 36 5.33 3.86 -2.64
N ILE A 37 6.14 3.94 -1.61
CA ILE A 37 7.35 4.76 -1.51
C ILE A 37 8.53 3.81 -1.33
N ARG A 38 9.60 4.07 -2.07
CA ARG A 38 10.88 3.36 -1.93
C ARG A 38 12.03 4.36 -1.99
N HIS A 39 12.93 4.27 -1.01
CA HIS A 39 14.07 5.20 -0.88
C HIS A 39 13.64 6.69 -0.92
N GLY A 40 12.52 7.01 -0.27
CA GLY A 40 11.97 8.38 -0.25
C GLY A 40 11.37 8.87 -1.58
N LYS A 41 11.27 8.00 -2.59
CA LYS A 41 10.67 8.31 -3.89
C LYS A 41 9.41 7.50 -4.11
N GLN A 42 8.42 8.08 -4.76
CA GLN A 42 7.22 7.37 -5.15
C GLN A 42 7.57 6.24 -6.13
N TRP A 43 7.03 5.07 -5.86
CA TRP A 43 7.19 3.89 -6.69
C TRP A 43 6.16 3.91 -7.81
N SER A 44 6.62 3.75 -9.04
CA SER A 44 5.76 3.74 -10.22
C SER A 44 5.51 2.33 -10.73
N ARG A 45 4.39 2.14 -11.44
CA ARG A 45 4.02 0.87 -12.08
C ARG A 45 5.17 0.31 -12.91
N GLY A 46 5.46 -0.98 -12.75
CA GLY A 46 6.49 -1.67 -13.53
C GLY A 46 7.94 -1.24 -13.24
N GLN A 47 8.18 -0.37 -12.26
CA GLN A 47 9.52 0.05 -11.90
C GLN A 47 10.33 -1.17 -11.46
N ALA A 48 11.48 -1.40 -12.09
CA ALA A 48 12.43 -2.41 -11.63
C ALA A 48 13.30 -1.81 -10.53
N GLY A 49 13.51 -2.56 -9.46
CA GLY A 49 14.43 -2.14 -8.39
C GLY A 49 14.78 -3.33 -7.50
N ARG A 50 16.07 -3.53 -7.26
CA ARG A 50 16.60 -4.54 -6.32
C ARG A 50 16.96 -3.85 -5.00
N GLY A 51 16.55 -4.43 -3.86
CA GLY A 51 16.88 -3.96 -2.50
C GLY A 51 16.16 -2.68 -2.00
N GLY A 52 15.91 -2.58 -0.69
CA GLY A 52 15.23 -1.43 -0.06
C GLY A 52 13.82 -1.72 0.45
N ALA A 53 13.46 -1.11 1.58
CA ALA A 53 12.15 -1.31 2.20
C ALA A 53 11.05 -0.56 1.42
N ILE A 54 10.03 -1.30 0.99
CA ILE A 54 8.79 -0.72 0.45
C ILE A 54 7.95 -0.19 1.62
N ARG A 55 7.49 1.05 1.49
CA ARG A 55 6.62 1.75 2.42
C ARG A 55 5.32 2.10 1.73
N ILE A 56 4.19 1.87 2.37
CA ILE A 56 2.86 2.13 1.80
C ILE A 56 2.20 3.18 2.70
N PRO A 57 1.74 4.33 2.16
CA PRO A 57 1.06 5.34 2.97
C PRO A 57 -0.18 4.76 3.67
N VAL A 58 -0.39 5.11 4.94
CA VAL A 58 -1.58 4.66 5.70
C VAL A 58 -2.87 5.07 5.00
N ALA A 59 -2.92 6.26 4.41
CA ALA A 59 -4.08 6.77 3.69
C ALA A 59 -4.49 5.86 2.51
N VAL A 60 -3.51 5.30 1.78
CA VAL A 60 -3.75 4.38 0.66
C VAL A 60 -4.36 3.07 1.16
N VAL A 61 -3.86 2.56 2.30
CA VAL A 61 -4.41 1.33 2.92
C VAL A 61 -5.83 1.57 3.44
N ALA A 62 -6.08 2.70 4.08
CA ALA A 62 -7.39 3.09 4.57
C ALA A 62 -8.41 3.21 3.43
N ALA A 63 -8.05 3.86 2.32
CA ALA A 63 -8.90 3.95 1.14
C ALA A 63 -9.25 2.57 0.57
N LYS A 64 -8.29 1.64 0.55
CA LYS A 64 -8.54 0.28 0.07
C LYS A 64 -9.45 -0.52 1.00
N LEU A 65 -9.33 -0.35 2.32
CA LEU A 65 -10.25 -0.93 3.30
C LEU A 65 -11.67 -0.40 3.10
N GLN A 66 -11.80 0.92 2.93
CA GLN A 66 -13.08 1.55 2.68
C GLN A 66 -13.73 0.99 1.42
N ALA A 67 -13.00 0.92 0.30
CA ALA A 67 -13.54 0.35 -0.94
C ALA A 67 -14.01 -1.11 -0.80
N ILE A 68 -13.33 -1.92 0.02
CA ILE A 68 -13.76 -3.30 0.33
C ILE A 68 -15.05 -3.30 1.17
N GLN A 69 -15.13 -2.40 2.16
CA GLN A 69 -16.30 -2.27 3.02
C GLN A 69 -17.53 -1.81 2.22
N ASP A 70 -17.36 -0.83 1.33
CA ASP A 70 -18.42 -0.33 0.45
C ASP A 70 -18.94 -1.45 -0.47
N LEU A 71 -18.04 -2.22 -1.08
CA LEU A 71 -18.42 -3.37 -1.92
C LEU A 71 -19.23 -4.43 -1.14
N ILE A 72 -18.91 -4.66 0.13
CA ILE A 72 -19.65 -5.61 0.97
C ILE A 72 -21.01 -5.03 1.36
N ALA A 73 -21.06 -3.73 1.66
CA ALA A 73 -22.29 -3.04 2.04
C ALA A 73 -23.30 -3.01 0.88
N ASP A 74 -22.84 -2.79 -0.36
CA ASP A 74 -23.69 -2.80 -1.55
C ASP A 74 -24.20 -4.20 -1.93
N ALA A 75 -23.60 -5.26 -1.40
CA ALA A 75 -23.96 -6.64 -1.67
C ALA A 75 -24.94 -7.25 -0.63
N ALA A 76 -25.32 -6.48 0.39
CA ALA A 76 -26.19 -6.90 1.51
C ALA A 76 -27.59 -6.29 1.41
#